data_AF-A0A6H5GWW2-F1
#
_entry.id   AF-A0A6H5GWW2-F1
#
_cell.length_a   1.000
_cell.length_b   1.000
_cell.length_c   1.000
_cell.angle_alpha   90.00
_cell.angle_beta   90.00
_cell.angle_gamma   90.00
#
_symmetry.space_group_name_H-M   'P 1'
#
loop_
_entity.id
_entity.type
_entity.pdbx_description
1 polymer ?
#
loop_
_entity_poly.entity_id
_entity_poly.type
_entity_poly.pdbx_seq_one_letter_code
_entity_poly.pdbx_strand_id
1 'polypeptide(L)' 'IQATQLDNPLKTGVARVEIEILDLNDNQPQFEVEMYNISIVENLPNGFSVLQVIATDVDQVSASKSGRFTNKSKN' A
#
# COMPACT_ATOMS: atom_id res chain seq x y z
N ILE A 1 7.53 -16.04 28.85
CA ILE A 1 8.72 -16.27 29.69
C ILE A 1 8.33 -17.05 30.94
N GLN A 2 9.18 -17.96 31.40
CA GLN A 2 8.94 -18.77 32.61
C GLN A 2 10.14 -18.67 33.53
N ALA A 3 9.88 -18.50 34.83
CA ALA A 3 10.89 -18.53 35.88
C ALA A 3 10.50 -19.61 36.90
N THR A 4 11.49 -20.33 37.41
CA THR A 4 11.32 -21.36 38.44
C THR A 4 12.23 -21.03 39.60
N GLN A 5 11.67 -20.88 40.80
CA GLN A 5 12.45 -20.85 42.04
C GLN A 5 12.69 -22.29 42.52
N LEU A 6 13.93 -22.58 42.91
CA LEU A 6 14.37 -23.91 43.38
C LEU A 6 14.07 -24.20 44.86
N ASP A 7 13.14 -23.47 45.47
CA ASP A 7 12.73 -23.69 46.86
C ASP A 7 11.88 -24.98 46.98
N ASN A 8 11.74 -25.53 48.19
CA ASN A 8 10.84 -26.66 48.46
C ASN A 8 9.66 -26.18 49.34
N PRO A 9 8.44 -26.02 48.80
CA PRO A 9 7.98 -26.49 47.49
C PRO A 9 8.41 -25.58 46.33
N LEU A 10 8.61 -26.20 45.16
CA LEU A 10 8.96 -25.51 43.91
C LEU A 10 7.88 -24.50 43.53
N LYS A 11 8.31 -23.30 43.13
CA LYS A 11 7.42 -22.24 42.65
C LYS A 11 7.78 -21.88 41.22
N THR A 12 6.77 -21.78 40.36
CA THR A 12 6.93 -21.34 38.98
C THR A 12 6.10 -20.09 38.75
N GLY A 13 6.70 -19.12 38.06
CA GLY A 13 6.04 -17.92 37.55
C GLY A 13 6.08 -17.95 36.03
N VAL A 14 4.94 -17.64 35.40
CA VAL A 14 4.84 -17.49 33.94
C VAL A 14 4.40 -16.06 33.67
N ALA A 15 5.12 -15.38 32.77
CA ALA A 15 4.70 -14.10 32.23
C ALA A 15 4.54 -14.20 30.71
N ARG A 16 3.48 -13.57 30.21
CA ARG A 16 3.20 -13.45 28.77
C ARG A 16 3.79 -12.15 28.27
N VAL A 17 4.42 -12.22 27.09
CA VAL A 17 4.92 -11.05 26.38
C VAL A 17 4.07 -10.93 25.14
N GLU A 18 3.43 -9.79 24.97
CA GLU A 18 2.72 -9.42 23.76
C GLU A 18 3.64 -8.51 22.95
N ILE A 19 3.82 -8.84 21.67
CA ILE A 19 4.64 -8.07 20.75
C ILE A 19 3.71 -7.62 19.63
N GLU A 20 3.55 -6.31 19.49
CA GLU A 20 2.88 -5.69 18.36
C GLU A 20 3.93 -5.19 17.38
N ILE A 21 3.79 -5.57 16.11
CA ILE A 21 4.62 -5.04 15.04
C ILE A 21 3.86 -3.85 14.45
N LEU A 22 4.45 -2.67 14.55
CA LEU A 22 3.91 -1.46 13.95
C LEU A 22 4.45 -1.32 12.52
N ASP A 23 3.53 -1.13 11.58
CA ASP A 23 3.85 -0.85 10.19
C ASP A 23 4.36 0.60 10.02
N LEU A 24 5.38 0.78 9.17
CA LEU A 24 5.90 2.08 8.79
C LEU A 24 5.63 2.31 7.31
N ASN A 25 5.37 3.55 6.92
CA ASN A 25 5.25 3.90 5.51
C ASN A 25 6.63 3.96 4.85
N ASP A 26 7.17 2.79 4.51
CA ASP A 26 8.47 2.61 3.85
C ASP A 26 8.35 2.06 2.43
N ASN A 27 7.15 1.73 1.96
CA ASN A 27 6.87 1.43 0.58
C ASN A 27 6.35 2.69 -0.14
N GLN A 28 6.62 2.76 -1.44
CA GLN A 28 6.12 3.84 -2.28
C GLN A 28 5.07 3.26 -3.24
N PRO A 29 4.04 4.03 -3.63
CA PRO A 29 3.03 3.55 -4.56
C PRO A 29 3.67 3.12 -5.89
N GLN A 30 3.28 1.94 -6.38
CA GLN A 30 3.75 1.36 -7.63
C GLN A 30 2.62 1.34 -8.66
N PHE A 31 2.90 1.77 -9.89
CA PHE A 31 1.95 1.64 -11.00
C PHE A 31 1.83 0.18 -11.45
N GLU A 32 0.68 -0.21 -11.99
CA GLU A 32 0.45 -1.58 -12.48
C GLU A 32 1.36 -1.96 -13.66
N VAL A 33 1.82 -0.98 -14.44
CA VAL A 33 2.64 -1.17 -15.62
C VAL A 33 3.71 -0.08 -15.70
N GLU A 34 4.90 -0.43 -16.19
CA GLU A 34 6.03 0.51 -16.32
C GLU A 34 5.80 1.60 -17.38
N MET A 35 5.03 1.29 -18.43
CA MET A 35 4.78 2.21 -19.53
C MET A 35 3.36 2.06 -20.08
N TYR A 36 2.64 3.17 -20.17
CA TYR A 36 1.31 3.23 -20.78
C TYR A 36 1.40 3.86 -22.17
N ASN A 37 1.41 3.03 -23.22
CA ASN A 37 1.37 3.49 -24.61
C ASN A 37 -0.04 3.31 -25.17
N ILE A 38 -0.63 4.41 -25.63
CA ILE A 38 -1.99 4.44 -26.17
C ILE A 38 -2.06 5.32 -27.41
N SER A 39 -2.85 4.89 -28.39
CA SER A 39 -3.15 5.65 -29.60
C SER A 39 -4.61 6.11 -29.54
N ILE A 40 -4.83 7.40 -29.75
CA ILE A 40 -6.18 8.00 -29.74
C ILE A 40 -6.48 8.68 -31.06
N VAL A 41 -7.76 8.73 -31.43
CA VAL A 41 -8.23 9.44 -32.61
C VAL A 41 -8.33 10.94 -32.28
N GLU A 42 -7.92 11.80 -33.21
CA GLU A 42 -7.88 13.25 -32.99
C GLU A 42 -9.27 13.88 -32.77
N ASN A 43 -10.32 13.30 -33.36
CA ASN A 43 -11.69 13.83 -33.35
C ASN A 43 -12.49 13.43 -32.10
N LEU A 44 -11.81 13.14 -30.99
CA LEU A 44 -12.48 12.86 -29.72
C LEU A 44 -12.96 14.17 -29.08
N PRO A 45 -14.15 14.17 -28.47
CA PRO A 45 -14.66 15.35 -27.78
C PRO A 45 -13.71 15.79 -26.65
N ASN A 46 -13.67 17.09 -26.39
CA ASN A 46 -12.89 17.64 -25.29
C ASN A 46 -13.31 17.01 -23.96
N GLY A 47 -12.33 16.65 -23.13
CA GLY A 47 -12.59 16.00 -21.85
C GLY A 47 -12.89 14.49 -21.95
N PHE A 48 -12.80 13.90 -23.15
CA PHE A 48 -12.85 12.44 -23.30
C PHE A 48 -11.77 11.79 -22.43
N SER A 49 -12.17 10.77 -21.66
CA SER A 49 -11.25 10.03 -20.79
C SER A 49 -10.38 9.11 -21.62
N VAL A 50 -9.08 9.36 -21.61
CA VAL A 50 -8.12 8.71 -22.50
C VAL A 50 -7.41 7.56 -21.80
N LEU A 51 -7.00 7.77 -20.55
CA LEU A 51 -6.30 6.76 -19.76
C LEU A 51 -6.65 6.92 -18.29
N GLN A 52 -6.89 5.81 -17.62
CA GLN A 52 -6.89 5.71 -16.18
C GLN A 52 -5.67 4.91 -15.74
N VAL A 53 -4.92 5.44 -14.79
CA VAL A 53 -3.80 4.75 -14.16
C VAL A 53 -4.11 4.50 -12.70
N ILE A 54 -3.58 3.40 -12.17
CA ILE A 54 -3.71 2.99 -10.79
C ILE A 54 -2.31 2.73 -10.25
N ALA A 55 -2.04 3.24 -9.06
CA ALA A 55 -0.86 2.94 -8.30
C ALA A 55 -1.27 2.37 -6.93
N THR A 56 -0.67 1.26 -6.55
CA THR A 56 -0.94 0.56 -5.30
C THR A 56 0.24 0.67 -4.36
N ASP A 57 -0.06 0.92 -3.09
CA ASP A 57 0.90 0.90 -2.00
C ASP A 57 0.56 -0.26 -1.07
N VAL A 58 1.57 -0.95 -0.55
CA VAL A 58 1.41 -2.17 0.25
C VAL A 58 1.43 -1.90 1.75
N ASP A 59 1.76 -0.66 2.16
CA ASP A 59 1.75 -0.27 3.57
C ASP A 59 0.32 -0.24 4.13
N GLN A 60 0.19 -0.59 5.40
CA GLN A 60 -1.07 -0.73 6.13
C GLN A 60 -1.88 0.58 6.16
N VAL A 61 -1.21 1.74 6.02
CA VAL A 61 -1.81 3.09 6.03
C VAL A 61 -1.51 3.87 4.75
N SER A 62 -1.30 3.18 3.63
CA SER A 62 -1.08 3.82 2.33
C SER A 62 -2.10 3.36 1.30
N ALA A 63 -2.96 4.28 0.87
CA ALA A 63 -4.07 3.98 -0.03
C ALA A 63 -3.65 3.96 -1.49
N SER A 64 -4.27 3.09 -2.28
CA SER A 64 -4.19 3.10 -3.74
C SER A 64 -4.60 4.46 -4.31
N LYS A 65 -3.75 5.03 -5.18
CA LYS A 65 -4.02 6.30 -5.86
C LYS A 65 -4.39 6.02 -7.32
N SER A 66 -5.36 6.74 -7.86
CA SER A 66 -5.72 6.67 -9.28
C SER A 66 -5.63 8.04 -9.93
N GLY A 67 -5.09 8.07 -11.16
CA GLY A 67 -4.99 9.27 -11.99
C GLY A 67 -5.78 9.09 -13.29
N ARG A 68 -6.32 10.18 -13.83
CA ARG A 68 -7.08 10.17 -15.10
C ARG A 68 -6.56 11.23 -16.05
N PHE A 69 -6.23 10.81 -17.27
CA PHE A 69 -5.81 11.69 -18.36
C PHE A 69 -6.96 11.87 -19.34
N THR A 70 -7.13 13.11 -19.81
CA THR A 70 -8.19 13.48 -20.77
C THR A 70 -7.60 14.18 -21.97
N ASN A 71 -8.24 14.03 -23.14
CA ASN A 71 -7.85 14.78 -24.33
C ASN A 71 -8.18 16.28 -24.17
N LYS A 72 -7.30 17.13 -24.74
CA LYS A 72 -7.49 18.58 -24.84
C LYS A 72 -7.24 19.02 -26.27
N SER A 73 -8.23 19.62 -26.92
CA SER A 73 -8.05 20.27 -28.21
C SER A 73 -7.05 21.43 -28.09
N LYS A 74 -6.10 21.49 -29.01
CA LYS A 74 -5.20 22.65 -29.17
C LYS A 74 -6.02 23.77 -29.83
N ASN A 75 -6.23 24.86 -29.11
CA ASN A 75 -6.75 26.10 -29.68
C ASN A 75 -5.74 26.70 -30.65
#